data_AF-A0A1X7V5Q6-F1
#
_entry.id   AF-A0A1X7V5Q6-F1
#
_cell.length_a   1.000
_cell.length_b   1.000
_cell.length_c   1.000
_cell.angle_alpha   90.00
_cell.angle_beta   90.00
_cell.angle_gamma   90.00
#
_symmetry.space_group_name_H-M   'P 1'
#
loop_
_entity.id
_entity.type
_entity.pdbx_description
1 polymer ?
#
loop_
_entity_poly.entity_id
_entity_poly.type
_entity_poly.pdbx_seq_one_letter_code
_entity_poly.pdbx_strand_id
1 'polypeptide(L)'
;MTLKNLKIILVDEVTRVFNLNLAYLHLHLEDIFGTDKWFGSKITLFVGDLLQLAPVNGRPVFNKVRNKLVKTRLGVANTLKIWKETIEYDELIMSERQKRDDMAVRHGCLTDETIDMLKSRVFKVSIQEKYKELESEGTNFPI
;
A
#
# COMPACT_ATOMS: atom_id res chain seq x y z
N MET A 1 18.53 -20.83 -3.30
CA MET A 1 17.20 -20.72 -3.93
C MET A 1 17.34 -19.85 -5.17
N THR A 2 16.95 -20.31 -6.36
CA THR A 2 17.14 -19.56 -7.62
C THR A 2 15.79 -19.10 -8.17
N LEU A 3 15.63 -17.82 -8.51
CA LEU A 3 14.40 -17.24 -9.09
C LEU A 3 14.16 -17.63 -10.57
N LYS A 4 14.91 -18.60 -11.12
CA LYS A 4 14.87 -18.99 -12.55
C LYS A 4 13.46 -19.28 -13.08
N ASN A 5 12.58 -19.82 -12.24
CA ASN A 5 11.21 -20.20 -12.62
C ASN A 5 10.15 -19.16 -12.25
N LEU A 6 10.55 -17.97 -11.76
CA LEU A 6 9.61 -16.90 -11.43
C LEU A 6 8.90 -16.43 -12.71
N LYS A 7 7.57 -16.38 -12.66
CA LYS A 7 6.72 -15.92 -13.75
C LYS A 7 5.94 -14.65 -13.39
N ILE A 8 5.45 -14.58 -12.15
CA ILE A 8 4.56 -13.53 -11.67
C ILE A 8 5.12 -12.98 -10.35
N ILE A 9 5.04 -11.67 -10.18
CA ILE A 9 5.36 -10.93 -8.96
C ILE A 9 4.08 -10.25 -8.48
N LEU A 10 3.68 -10.52 -7.25
CA LEU A 10 2.55 -9.86 -6.60
C LEU A 10 3.09 -9.04 -5.44
N VAL A 11 2.77 -7.75 -5.42
CA VAL A 11 3.16 -6.83 -4.34
C VAL A 11 1.90 -6.25 -3.74
N ASP A 12 1.50 -6.80 -2.60
CA ASP A 12 0.42 -6.25 -1.80
C ASP A 12 0.91 -5.06 -0.96
N GLU A 13 0.00 -4.19 -0.54
CA GLU A 13 0.27 -2.99 0.25
C GLU A 13 1.38 -2.10 -0.33
N VAL A 14 1.39 -1.93 -1.65
CA VAL A 14 2.45 -1.24 -2.39
C VAL A 14 2.70 0.20 -1.90
N THR A 15 1.72 0.84 -1.28
CA THR A 15 1.86 2.19 -0.71
C THR A 15 2.86 2.31 0.41
N ARG A 16 3.14 1.22 1.11
CA ARG A 16 4.13 1.19 2.18
C ARG A 16 5.54 0.92 1.64
N VAL A 17 5.69 0.66 0.34
CA VAL A 17 6.98 0.40 -0.30
C VAL A 17 7.69 1.72 -0.65
N PHE A 18 9.00 1.77 -0.43
CA PHE A 18 9.81 2.93 -0.82
C PHE A 18 10.06 2.89 -2.32
N ASN A 19 10.00 4.05 -2.99
CA ASN A 19 10.41 4.14 -4.40
C ASN A 19 11.84 3.61 -4.66
N LEU A 20 12.75 3.77 -3.69
CA LEU A 20 14.11 3.25 -3.77
C LEU A 20 14.12 1.72 -3.71
N ASN A 21 13.27 1.10 -2.90
CA ASN A 21 13.18 -0.36 -2.79
C ASN A 21 12.59 -0.95 -4.07
N LEU A 22 11.60 -0.28 -4.66
CA LEU A 22 11.05 -0.67 -5.96
C LEU A 22 12.11 -0.59 -7.06
N ALA A 23 12.93 0.46 -7.05
CA ALA A 23 14.05 0.59 -7.98
C ALA A 23 15.13 -0.47 -7.79
N TYR A 24 15.48 -0.76 -6.55
CA TYR A 24 16.41 -1.83 -6.21
C TYR A 24 15.89 -3.20 -6.68
N LEU A 25 14.60 -3.49 -6.44
CA LEU A 25 13.95 -4.71 -6.91
C LEU A 25 14.05 -4.85 -8.44
N HIS A 26 13.72 -3.77 -9.17
CA HIS A 26 13.80 -3.80 -10.63
C HIS A 26 15.22 -4.10 -11.14
N LEU A 27 16.25 -3.42 -10.63
CA LEU A 27 17.64 -3.63 -11.04
C LEU A 27 18.11 -5.07 -10.76
N HIS A 28 17.73 -5.63 -9.61
CA HIS A 28 18.07 -7.03 -9.32
C HIS A 28 17.35 -8.03 -10.23
N LEU A 29 16.12 -7.75 -10.64
CA LEU A 29 15.42 -8.61 -11.59
C LEU A 29 16.06 -8.52 -12.98
N GLU A 30 16.52 -7.34 -13.39
CA GLU A 30 17.32 -7.15 -14.61
C GLU A 30 18.60 -7.99 -14.58
N ASP A 31 19.36 -7.93 -13.47
CA ASP A 31 20.57 -8.74 -13.29
C ASP A 31 20.30 -10.25 -13.31
N ILE A 32 19.26 -10.70 -12.60
CA ILE A 32 18.92 -12.12 -12.43
C ILE A 32 18.43 -12.73 -13.74
N PHE A 33 17.64 -11.99 -14.52
CA PHE A 33 17.03 -12.49 -15.76
C PHE A 33 17.79 -12.08 -17.02
N GLY A 34 18.81 -11.22 -16.90
CA GLY A 34 19.65 -10.78 -18.01
C GLY A 34 18.89 -9.97 -19.06
N THR A 35 17.95 -9.12 -18.64
CA THR A 35 17.14 -8.29 -19.54
C THR A 35 16.92 -6.90 -18.97
N ASP A 36 17.02 -5.90 -19.84
CA ASP A 36 16.75 -4.48 -19.58
C ASP A 36 15.25 -4.14 -19.50
N LYS A 37 14.37 -5.12 -19.73
CA LYS A 37 12.92 -4.94 -19.62
C LYS A 37 12.52 -4.78 -18.15
N TRP A 38 11.50 -3.95 -17.91
CA TRP A 38 10.93 -3.73 -16.59
C TRP A 38 10.67 -5.04 -15.84
N PHE A 39 11.09 -5.07 -14.57
CA PHE A 39 10.94 -6.20 -13.66
C PHE A 39 11.43 -7.55 -14.22
N GLY A 40 12.45 -7.56 -15.08
CA GLY A 40 13.02 -8.79 -15.63
C GLY A 40 12.05 -9.52 -16.57
N SER A 41 11.19 -8.77 -17.26
CA SER A 41 10.13 -9.28 -18.14
C SER A 41 9.13 -10.21 -17.43
N LYS A 42 8.87 -9.97 -16.14
CA LYS A 42 7.88 -10.71 -15.34
C LYS A 42 6.58 -9.95 -15.25
N ILE A 43 5.47 -10.69 -15.26
CA ILE A 43 4.15 -10.12 -14.99
C ILE A 43 4.19 -9.63 -13.54
N THR A 44 3.97 -8.34 -13.34
CA THR A 44 4.07 -7.70 -12.01
C THR A 44 2.76 -7.00 -11.71
N LEU A 45 2.08 -7.42 -10.64
CA LEU A 45 0.85 -6.81 -10.16
C LEU A 45 1.11 -6.12 -8.83
N PHE A 46 0.70 -4.86 -8.74
CA PHE A 46 0.70 -4.08 -7.52
C PHE A 46 -0.72 -3.97 -7.00
N VAL A 47 -0.91 -4.33 -5.74
CA VAL A 47 -2.17 -4.16 -5.02
C VAL A 47 -1.91 -3.24 -3.84
N GLY A 48 -2.83 -2.32 -3.60
CA GLY A 48 -2.74 -1.44 -2.46
C GLY A 48 -3.55 -0.17 -2.66
N ASP A 49 -3.50 0.65 -1.63
CA ASP A 49 -4.37 1.80 -1.50
C ASP A 49 -3.55 3.08 -1.33
N LEU A 50 -3.44 3.87 -2.41
CA LEU A 50 -2.63 5.09 -2.50
C LEU A 50 -2.92 6.14 -1.43
N LEU A 51 -4.13 6.11 -0.85
CA LEU A 51 -4.58 7.06 0.17
C LEU A 51 -4.45 6.53 1.61
N GLN A 52 -4.01 5.28 1.79
CA GLN A 52 -3.69 4.73 3.10
C GLN A 52 -2.30 5.19 3.60
N LEU A 53 -1.61 4.35 4.37
CA LEU A 53 -0.34 4.70 4.98
C LEU A 53 0.75 4.82 3.93
N ALA A 54 1.34 6.00 3.88
CA ALA A 54 2.59 6.23 3.19
C ALA A 54 3.73 5.42 3.85
N PRO A 55 4.86 5.24 3.15
CA PRO A 55 5.97 4.49 3.72
C PRO A 55 6.63 5.21 4.90
N VAL A 56 7.00 4.45 5.93
CA VAL A 56 7.68 5.01 7.12
C VAL A 56 9.08 5.50 6.75
N ASN A 57 9.38 6.78 6.94
CA ASN A 57 10.69 7.38 6.63
C ASN A 57 11.15 7.22 5.15
N GLY A 58 10.22 6.94 4.24
CA GLY A 58 10.48 6.71 2.83
C GLY A 58 9.75 7.69 1.92
N ARG A 59 10.00 7.58 0.63
CA ARG A 59 9.18 8.25 -0.39
C ARG A 59 8.26 7.21 -1.04
N PRO A 60 6.96 7.53 -1.23
CA PRO A 60 6.02 6.65 -1.92
C PRO A 60 6.54 6.23 -3.30
N VAL A 61 6.14 5.04 -3.75
CA VAL A 61 6.51 4.45 -5.04
C VAL A 61 6.27 5.35 -6.26
N PHE A 62 5.21 6.17 -6.23
CA PHE A 62 4.86 7.11 -7.30
C PHE A 62 5.75 8.37 -7.33
N ASN A 63 6.56 8.60 -6.30
CA ASN A 63 7.51 9.71 -6.31
C ASN A 63 8.78 9.32 -7.09
N LYS A 64 9.32 10.28 -7.85
CA LYS A 64 10.63 10.14 -8.48
C LYS A 64 11.72 9.87 -7.43
N VAL A 65 12.58 8.88 -7.68
CA VAL A 65 13.76 8.62 -6.84
C VAL A 65 14.74 9.79 -6.98
N ARG A 66 15.28 10.31 -5.87
CA ARG A 66 16.22 11.44 -5.90
C ARG A 66 17.52 11.01 -6.61
N ASN A 67 18.00 11.81 -7.57
CA ASN A 67 19.23 11.50 -8.34
C ASN A 67 20.44 11.22 -7.45
N LYS A 68 20.60 11.94 -6.33
CA LYS A 68 21.67 11.68 -5.35
C LYS A 68 21.59 10.25 -4.80
N LEU A 69 20.39 9.78 -4.45
CA LEU A 69 20.17 8.42 -3.92
C LEU A 69 20.38 7.36 -4.99
N VAL A 70 19.91 7.62 -6.23
CA VAL A 70 20.13 6.73 -7.38
C VAL A 70 21.63 6.49 -7.59
N LYS A 71 22.44 7.56 -7.66
CA LYS A 71 23.89 7.44 -7.84
C LYS A 71 24.59 6.78 -6.64
N THR A 72 24.28 7.22 -5.41
CA THR A 72 25.00 6.78 -4.21
C THR A 72 24.59 5.40 -3.71
N ARG A 73 23.34 4.99 -3.90
CA ARG A 73 22.80 3.71 -3.37
C ARG A 73 22.57 2.64 -4.42
N LEU A 74 22.25 3.03 -5.66
CA LEU A 74 21.97 2.08 -6.74
C LEU A 74 23.11 1.99 -7.77
N GLY A 75 24.10 2.89 -7.73
CA GLY A 75 25.23 2.87 -8.66
C GLY A 75 24.87 3.23 -10.11
N VAL A 76 23.62 3.60 -10.40
CA VAL A 76 23.14 3.94 -11.75
C VAL A 76 23.17 5.44 -12.01
N ALA A 77 23.46 5.83 -13.26
CA ALA A 77 23.59 7.23 -13.66
C ALA A 77 22.25 7.93 -13.91
N ASN A 78 21.24 7.17 -14.36
CA ASN A 78 19.96 7.69 -14.82
C ASN A 78 18.87 7.59 -13.76
N THR A 79 17.98 8.57 -13.74
CA THR A 79 16.85 8.51 -12.80
C THR A 79 15.75 7.61 -13.32
N LEU A 80 15.41 6.60 -12.53
CA LEU A 80 14.32 5.68 -12.84
C LEU A 80 12.97 6.31 -12.44
N LYS A 81 12.03 6.40 -13.39
CA LYS A 81 10.63 6.82 -13.14
C LYS A 81 9.68 5.62 -13.25
N ILE A 82 10.05 4.51 -12.62
CA ILE A 82 9.39 3.20 -12.70
C ILE A 82 7.87 3.33 -12.65
N TRP A 83 7.32 3.90 -11.58
CA TRP A 83 5.87 4.00 -11.40
C TRP A 83 5.16 4.72 -12.56
N LYS A 84 5.72 5.81 -13.07
CA LYS A 84 5.12 6.58 -14.16
C LYS A 84 5.23 5.86 -15.51
N GLU A 85 6.26 5.05 -15.69
CA GLU A 85 6.59 4.42 -16.97
C GLU A 85 6.03 2.99 -17.09
N THR A 86 5.63 2.36 -15.98
CA THR A 86 5.21 0.94 -15.98
C THR A 86 3.78 0.68 -15.52
N ILE A 87 3.10 1.64 -14.89
CA ILE A 87 1.81 1.39 -14.24
C ILE A 87 0.66 1.74 -15.17
N GLU A 88 -0.16 0.73 -15.44
CA GLU A 88 -1.58 0.84 -15.77
C GLU A 88 -2.37 0.40 -14.53
N TYR A 89 -3.48 1.07 -14.22
CA TYR A 89 -4.24 0.79 -13.00
C TYR A 89 -5.74 0.78 -13.24
N ASP A 90 -6.43 -0.07 -12.48
CA ASP A 90 -7.88 -0.07 -12.31
C ASP A 90 -8.20 0.20 -10.84
N GLU A 91 -9.29 0.94 -10.57
CA GLU A 91 -9.72 1.23 -9.21
C GLU A 91 -10.95 0.39 -8.83
N LEU A 92 -10.87 -0.26 -7.67
CA LEU A 92 -12.01 -0.95 -7.07
C LEU A 92 -12.82 0.05 -6.22
N ILE A 93 -14.08 0.26 -6.58
CA ILE A 93 -14.93 1.30 -5.98
C ILE A 93 -15.86 0.74 -4.88
N MET A 94 -16.20 -0.54 -4.93
CA MET A 94 -17.13 -1.16 -3.97
C MET A 94 -16.39 -1.73 -2.75
N SER A 95 -16.79 -1.30 -1.56
CA SER A 95 -16.30 -1.84 -0.29
C SER A 95 -17.12 -3.05 0.16
N GLU A 96 -16.49 -4.22 0.15
CA GLU A 96 -17.08 -5.45 0.70
C GLU A 96 -16.95 -5.54 2.23
N ARG A 97 -15.98 -4.84 2.83
CA ARG A 97 -15.68 -4.92 4.27
C ARG A 97 -16.72 -4.20 5.11
N GLN A 98 -17.14 -3.04 4.63
CA GLN A 98 -18.18 -2.21 5.22
C GLN A 98 -19.20 -1.96 4.13
N LYS A 99 -20.44 -2.44 4.30
CA LYS A 99 -21.55 -2.27 3.32
C LYS A 99 -21.98 -0.82 3.12
N ARG A 100 -21.31 0.13 3.76
CA ARG A 100 -21.59 1.56 3.71
C ARG A 100 -20.33 2.27 3.25
N ASP A 101 -20.53 3.18 2.31
CA ASP A 101 -19.45 3.91 1.69
C ASP A 101 -19.06 5.12 2.55
N ASP A 102 -17.84 5.15 3.09
CA ASP A 102 -17.30 6.29 3.84
C ASP A 102 -16.05 6.85 3.13
N MET A 103 -16.22 7.17 1.85
CA MET A 103 -15.18 7.79 1.01
C MET A 103 -14.82 9.21 1.48
N ALA A 104 -15.67 9.85 2.30
CA ALA A 104 -15.43 11.19 2.81
C ALA A 104 -14.16 11.25 3.67
N VAL A 105 -14.00 10.30 4.59
CA VAL A 105 -12.80 10.19 5.44
C VAL A 105 -11.56 9.94 4.58
N ARG A 106 -11.67 9.02 3.62
CA ARG A 106 -10.58 8.62 2.71
C ARG A 106 -10.00 9.80 1.92
N HIS A 107 -10.87 10.66 1.38
CA HIS A 107 -10.45 11.81 0.58
C HIS A 107 -10.17 13.07 1.42
N GLY A 108 -10.42 13.03 2.73
CA GLY A 108 -10.32 14.20 3.61
C GLY A 108 -11.47 15.21 3.42
N CYS A 109 -12.58 14.81 2.80
CA CYS A 109 -13.74 15.64 2.51
C CYS A 109 -14.84 15.47 3.58
N LEU A 110 -14.49 15.68 4.85
CA LEU A 110 -15.42 15.50 5.96
C LEU A 110 -16.48 16.61 5.99
N THR A 111 -17.76 16.23 6.09
CA THR A 111 -18.85 17.16 6.40
C THR A 111 -19.08 17.21 7.91
N ASP A 112 -19.81 18.22 8.39
CA ASP A 112 -20.22 18.29 9.80
C ASP A 112 -21.02 17.05 10.23
N GLU A 113 -21.85 16.52 9.33
CA GLU A 113 -22.58 15.26 9.55
C GLU A 113 -21.64 14.07 9.74
N THR A 114 -20.59 13.94 8.92
CA THR A 114 -19.58 12.89 9.09
C THR A 114 -18.84 13.05 10.41
N ILE A 115 -18.48 14.27 10.78
CA ILE A 115 -17.77 14.57 12.03
C ILE A 115 -18.63 14.21 13.24
N ASP A 116 -19.89 14.64 13.27
CA ASP A 116 -20.80 14.34 14.37
C ASP A 116 -21.12 12.85 14.46
N MET A 117 -21.26 12.18 13.32
CA MET A 117 -21.40 10.72 13.25
C MET A 117 -20.17 10.02 13.85
N LEU A 118 -18.95 10.49 13.58
CA LEU A 118 -17.73 9.93 14.18
C LEU A 118 -17.63 10.22 15.68
N LYS A 119 -17.95 11.44 16.12
CA LYS A 119 -17.97 11.82 17.56
C LYS A 119 -18.98 10.99 18.36
N SER A 120 -20.11 10.60 17.74
CA SER A 120 -21.12 9.77 18.39
C SER A 120 -20.60 8.36 18.78
N ARG A 121 -19.52 7.90 18.14
CA ARG A 121 -18.90 6.58 18.38
C ARG A 121 -17.89 6.57 19.53
N VAL A 122 -17.70 7.68 20.24
CA VAL A 122 -16.85 7.72 21.43
C VAL A 122 -17.57 7.02 22.59
N PHE A 123 -16.98 5.95 23.11
CA PHE A 123 -17.49 5.26 24.29
C PHE A 123 -17.38 6.16 25.53
N LYS A 124 -18.50 6.36 26.24
CA LYS A 124 -18.57 7.13 27.49
C LYS A 124 -18.38 6.25 28.74
N VAL A 125 -17.73 5.11 28.58
CA VAL A 125 -17.48 4.12 29.65
C VAL A 125 -15.98 3.96 29.84
N SER A 126 -15.56 3.46 31.01
CA SER A 126 -14.16 3.14 31.22
C SER A 126 -13.72 2.00 30.28
N ILE A 127 -12.42 1.94 29.98
CA ILE A 127 -11.85 0.86 29.15
C ILE A 127 -12.16 -0.51 29.77
N GLN A 128 -12.07 -0.62 31.10
CA GLN A 128 -12.33 -1.87 31.81
C GLN A 128 -13.80 -2.31 31.70
N GLU A 129 -14.75 -1.38 31.79
CA GLU A 129 -16.18 -1.69 31.62
C GLU A 129 -16.49 -2.10 30.17
N LYS A 130 -15.95 -1.35 29.20
CA LYS A 130 -16.17 -1.67 27.77
C LYS A 130 -15.57 -3.03 27.40
N TYR A 131 -14.41 -3.37 27.95
CA TYR A 131 -13.77 -4.66 27.68
C TYR A 131 -14.63 -5.82 28.18
N LYS A 132 -15.18 -5.72 29.40
CA LYS A 132 -16.09 -6.75 29.96
C LYS A 132 -17.37 -6.89 29.16
N GLU A 133 -17.94 -5.78 28.69
CA GLU A 133 -19.12 -5.78 27.79
C GLU A 133 -18.82 -6.56 26.51
N LEU A 134 -17.72 -6.25 25.83
CA LEU A 134 -17.30 -6.90 24.58
C LEU A 134 -16.97 -8.39 24.78
N GLU A 135 -16.33 -8.76 25.89
CA GLU A 135 -16.09 -10.17 26.25
C GLU A 135 -17.40 -10.95 26.37
N SER A 136 -18.43 -10.35 26.98
CA SER A 136 -19.74 -11.00 27.15
C SER A 136 -20.53 -11.14 25.85
N GLU A 137 -20.37 -10.20 24.91
CA GLU A 137 -20.98 -10.26 23.58
C GLU A 137 -20.30 -11.30 22.68
N GLY A 138 -18.96 -11.42 22.78
CA GLY A 138 -18.16 -12.38 22.02
C GLY A 138 -18.39 -13.85 22.38
N THR A 139 -19.07 -14.14 23.50
CA THR A 139 -19.47 -15.51 23.89
C THR A 139 -20.81 -15.97 23.31
N ASN A 140 -21.57 -15.09 22.66
CA ASN A 140 -22.88 -15.40 22.05
C ASN A 140 -22.80 -15.73 20.55
N PHE A 141 -21.75 -16.40 20.09
CA PHE A 141 -21.78 -17.01 18.77
C PHE A 141 -22.52 -18.35 18.85
N PRO A 142 -23.65 -18.54 18.15
CA PRO A 142 -24.17 -19.87 17.94
C PRO A 142 -23.14 -20.65 17.12
N ILE A 143 -22.63 -21.74 17.69
CA ILE A 143 -21.85 -22.75 16.97
C ILE A 143 -22.75 -23.41 15.93
#